data_AF-A0A2U1PNT6-F1
#
_entry.id   AF-A0A2U1PNT6-F1
#
_cell.length_a   1.000
_cell.length_b   1.000
_cell.length_c   1.000
_cell.angle_alpha   90.00
_cell.angle_beta   90.00
_cell.angle_gamma   90.00
#
_symmetry.space_group_name_H-M   'P 1'
#
loop_
_entity.id
_entity.type
_entity.pdbx_description
1 polymer ?
#
loop_
_entity_poly.entity_id
_entity_poly.type
_entity_poly.pdbx_seq_one_letter_code
_entity_poly.pdbx_strand_id
1 'polypeptide(L)'
;MASNIPIYDQIAHQSGSRRFDKVLLALFVREREANRGDEKEYGKMIEEIEVRVEYRHAILLELEKFGSYQIMNEPLHRLKLAQQEDLDEIAFLTKGAKQVCAVPLTSQGLSRTSGCLNKQHC
;
A
#
# COMPACT_ATOMS: atom_id res chain seq x y z
N MET A 1 6.54 29.25 -8.12
CA MET A 1 7.31 28.79 -9.30
C MET A 1 6.38 27.93 -10.13
N ALA A 2 5.90 28.44 -11.26
CA ALA A 2 4.90 27.79 -12.10
C ALA A 2 5.56 26.68 -12.93
N SER A 3 5.07 25.45 -12.79
CA SER A 3 5.44 24.34 -13.64
C SER A 3 4.81 24.55 -15.02
N ASN A 4 5.48 25.29 -15.89
CA ASN A 4 5.14 25.35 -17.30
C ASN A 4 5.48 24.00 -17.93
N ILE A 5 4.54 23.04 -17.86
CA ILE A 5 4.57 21.88 -18.72
C ILE A 5 3.97 22.35 -20.06
N PRO A 6 4.80 22.65 -21.08
CA PRO A 6 4.35 23.35 -22.30
C PRO A 6 3.35 22.51 -23.12
N ILE A 7 3.33 21.21 -22.84
CA ILE A 7 2.44 20.22 -23.45
C ILE A 7 0.98 20.47 -23.01
N TYR A 8 0.73 20.98 -21.80
CA TYR A 8 -0.64 21.15 -21.31
C TYR A 8 -1.40 22.25 -22.07
N ASP A 9 -0.76 23.41 -22.24
CA ASP A 9 -1.35 24.56 -22.94
C ASP A 9 -1.51 24.33 -24.45
N GLN A 10 -0.57 23.60 -25.07
CA GLN A 10 -0.62 23.31 -26.50
C GLN A 10 -1.76 22.36 -26.86
N ILE A 11 -2.01 21.35 -26.03
CA ILE A 11 -3.09 20.42 -26.35
C ILE A 11 -4.42 21.13 -25.99
N ALA A 12 -4.52 21.87 -24.87
CA ALA A 12 -5.77 22.49 -24.40
C ALA A 12 -6.41 23.41 -25.45
N HIS A 13 -5.58 24.06 -26.28
CA HIS A 13 -6.02 24.90 -27.39
C HIS A 13 -6.49 24.15 -28.64
N GLN A 14 -6.21 22.84 -28.78
CA GLN A 14 -6.43 22.09 -30.04
C GLN A 14 -7.57 21.06 -30.00
N SER A 15 -8.13 20.75 -28.82
CA SER A 15 -9.19 19.74 -28.69
C SER A 15 -10.28 20.19 -27.72
N GLY A 16 -11.54 20.20 -28.16
CA GLY A 16 -12.67 20.48 -27.27
C GLY A 16 -12.65 19.54 -26.04
N SER A 17 -12.92 20.10 -24.85
CA SER A 17 -12.65 19.48 -23.54
C SER A 17 -13.15 18.03 -23.40
N ARG A 18 -14.24 17.65 -24.06
CA ARG A 18 -14.76 16.27 -24.08
C ARG A 18 -13.78 15.22 -24.63
N ARG A 19 -12.85 15.59 -25.51
CA ARG A 19 -11.82 14.66 -26.01
C ARG A 19 -10.71 14.48 -24.99
N PHE A 20 -10.39 15.51 -24.23
CA PHE A 20 -9.40 15.46 -23.15
C PHE A 20 -9.80 14.58 -22.00
N ASP A 21 -11.03 14.71 -21.52
CA ASP A 21 -11.52 13.91 -20.41
C ASP A 21 -11.41 12.42 -20.72
N LYS A 22 -11.69 12.03 -21.97
CA LYS A 22 -11.57 10.65 -22.43
C LYS A 22 -10.11 10.17 -22.53
N VAL A 23 -9.21 11.04 -22.99
CA VAL A 23 -7.78 10.72 -23.09
C VAL A 23 -7.16 10.60 -21.69
N LEU A 24 -7.45 11.53 -20.79
CA LEU A 24 -7.01 11.47 -19.40
C LEU A 24 -7.58 10.24 -18.69
N LEU A 25 -8.88 9.96 -18.85
CA LEU A 25 -9.49 8.76 -18.30
C LEU A 25 -8.81 7.49 -18.82
N ALA A 26 -8.53 7.40 -20.13
CA ALA A 26 -7.83 6.25 -20.70
C ALA A 26 -6.39 6.10 -20.18
N LEU A 27 -5.67 7.21 -20.00
CA LEU A 27 -4.32 7.21 -19.40
C LEU A 27 -4.35 6.74 -17.95
N PHE A 28 -5.29 7.24 -17.15
CA PHE A 28 -5.43 6.83 -15.75
C PHE A 28 -5.90 5.39 -15.60
N VAL A 29 -6.80 4.91 -16.47
CA VAL A 29 -7.17 3.48 -16.49
C VAL A 29 -5.96 2.63 -16.84
N ARG A 30 -5.15 3.02 -17.83
CA ARG A 30 -3.94 2.28 -18.20
C ARG A 30 -2.90 2.25 -17.08
N GLU A 31 -2.71 3.37 -16.39
CA GLU A 31 -1.80 3.47 -15.23
C GLU A 31 -2.29 2.57 -14.08
N ARG A 32 -3.59 2.63 -13.75
CA ARG A 32 -4.19 1.78 -12.73
C ARG A 32 -4.08 0.30 -13.05
N GLU A 33 -4.37 -0.11 -14.29
CA GLU A 33 -4.25 -1.53 -14.66
C GLU A 33 -2.79 -2.01 -14.72
N ALA A 34 -1.82 -1.14 -15.02
CA ALA A 34 -0.39 -1.48 -14.96
C ALA A 34 0.05 -1.72 -13.51
N ASN A 35 -0.43 -0.90 -12.58
CA ASN A 35 -0.13 -0.99 -11.15
C ASN A 35 -0.87 -2.15 -10.44
N ARG A 36 -1.98 -2.63 -11.01
CA ARG A 36 -2.78 -3.73 -10.45
C ARG A 36 -2.02 -5.07 -10.40
N GLY A 37 -1.01 -5.24 -11.26
CA GLY A 37 -0.11 -6.39 -11.22
C GLY A 37 0.71 -6.42 -9.93
N ASP A 38 1.27 -5.27 -9.57
CA ASP A 38 2.14 -5.10 -8.40
C ASP A 38 1.37 -5.34 -7.10
N GLU A 39 0.10 -4.90 -7.02
CA GLU A 39 -0.79 -5.14 -5.86
C GLU A 39 -0.96 -6.64 -5.55
N LYS A 40 -1.12 -7.48 -6.59
CA LYS A 40 -1.28 -8.93 -6.43
C LYS A 40 0.00 -9.59 -5.96
N GLU A 41 1.16 -9.07 -6.35
CA GLU A 41 2.45 -9.57 -5.90
C GLU A 41 2.71 -9.18 -4.44
N TYR A 42 2.39 -7.96 -4.03
CA TYR A 42 2.45 -7.55 -2.62
C TYR A 42 1.56 -8.41 -1.73
N GLY A 43 0.34 -8.72 -2.17
CA GLY A 43 -0.58 -9.59 -1.43
C GLY A 43 0.00 -10.97 -1.18
N LYS A 44 0.57 -11.62 -2.20
CA LYS A 44 1.22 -12.93 -2.07
C LYS A 44 2.42 -12.90 -1.14
N MET A 45 3.26 -11.88 -1.25
CA MET A 45 4.43 -11.72 -0.37
C MET A 45 4.00 -11.56 1.09
N ILE A 46 2.95 -10.76 1.34
CA ILE A 46 2.39 -10.60 2.70
C ILE A 46 1.87 -11.93 3.24
N GLU A 47 1.08 -12.68 2.47
CA GLU A 47 0.56 -14.00 2.87
C GLU A 47 1.69 -14.98 3.22
N GLU A 48 2.77 -15.02 2.44
CA GLU A 48 3.93 -15.87 2.72
C GLU A 48 4.65 -15.49 4.03
N ILE A 49 4.77 -14.19 4.31
CA ILE A 49 5.40 -13.70 5.54
C ILE A 49 4.49 -13.94 6.75
N GLU A 50 3.16 -13.80 6.61
CA GLU A 50 2.19 -14.09 7.67
C GLU A 50 2.29 -15.56 8.14
N VAL A 51 2.35 -16.51 7.20
CA VAL A 51 2.56 -17.94 7.54
C VAL A 51 3.88 -18.14 8.30
N ARG A 52 4.95 -17.43 7.90
CA ARG A 52 6.25 -17.49 8.58
C ARG A 52 6.20 -16.91 9.99
N VAL A 53 5.45 -15.83 10.20
CA VAL A 53 5.20 -15.22 11.52
C VAL A 53 4.41 -16.18 12.41
N GLU A 54 3.33 -16.77 11.91
CA GLU A 54 2.50 -17.73 12.66
C GLU A 54 3.33 -18.95 13.11
N TYR A 55 4.11 -19.52 12.19
CA TYR A 55 4.97 -20.65 12.50
C TYR A 55 6.02 -20.31 13.57
N ARG A 56 6.67 -19.14 13.44
CA ARG A 56 7.68 -18.70 14.42
C ARG A 56 7.06 -18.38 15.78
N HIS A 57 5.86 -17.81 15.79
CA HIS A 57 5.12 -17.54 17.02
C HIS A 57 4.73 -18.83 17.75
N ALA A 58 4.30 -19.87 17.02
CA ALA A 58 4.03 -21.18 17.59
C ALA A 58 5.26 -21.78 18.29
N ILE A 59 6.44 -21.68 17.66
CA ILE A 59 7.71 -22.11 18.28
C ILE A 59 7.98 -21.32 19.57
N LEU A 60 7.80 -19.99 19.57
CA LEU A 60 7.99 -19.19 20.77
C LEU A 60 7.07 -19.62 21.92
N LEU A 61 5.79 -19.88 21.64
CA LEU A 61 4.83 -20.36 22.63
C LEU A 61 5.20 -21.74 23.18
N GLU A 62 5.76 -22.62 22.35
CA GLU A 62 6.29 -23.90 22.81
C GLU A 62 7.50 -23.71 23.72
N LEU A 63 8.43 -22.84 23.33
CA LEU A 63 9.65 -22.57 24.10
C LEU A 63 9.35 -21.90 25.45
N GLU A 64 8.33 -21.04 25.54
CA GLU A 64 7.91 -20.42 26.79
C GLU A 64 7.44 -21.44 27.84
N LYS A 65 6.94 -22.62 27.42
CA LYS A 65 6.52 -23.70 28.34
C LYS A 65 7.69 -24.35 29.09
N PHE A 66 8.91 -24.25 28.56
CA PHE A 66 10.09 -24.81 29.20
C PHE A 66 10.64 -23.92 30.33
N GLY A 67 10.12 -22.69 30.50
CA GLY A 67 10.59 -21.76 31.53
C GLY A 67 11.90 -21.04 31.16
N SER A 68 12.39 -20.19 32.07
CA SER A 68 13.51 -19.28 31.82
C SER A 68 14.87 -19.92 32.09
N TYR A 69 15.32 -20.80 31.20
CA TYR A 69 16.70 -21.28 31.21
C TYR A 69 17.63 -20.24 30.57
N GLN A 70 18.71 -19.86 31.26
CA GLN A 70 19.66 -18.86 30.73
C GLN A 70 20.21 -19.22 29.34
N ILE A 71 20.45 -20.50 29.07
CA ILE A 71 20.93 -20.99 27.78
C ILE A 71 19.94 -20.73 26.63
N MET A 72 18.65 -20.59 26.95
CA MET A 72 17.60 -20.32 25.97
C MET A 72 17.43 -18.84 25.67
N ASN A 73 18.01 -17.93 26.47
CA ASN A 73 17.81 -16.49 26.32
C ASN A 73 18.30 -15.96 24.96
N GLU A 74 19.49 -16.36 24.54
CA GLU A 74 20.07 -15.89 23.27
C GLU A 74 19.31 -16.46 22.04
N PRO A 75 19.03 -17.78 21.95
CA PRO A 75 18.17 -18.32 20.89
C PRO A 75 16.77 -17.69 20.86
N LEU A 76 16.12 -17.51 22.02
CA LEU A 76 14.81 -16.86 22.12
C LEU A 76 14.87 -15.41 21.67
N HIS A 77 15.91 -14.67 22.03
CA HIS A 77 16.09 -13.30 21.60
C HIS A 77 16.23 -13.20 20.08
N ARG A 78 17.05 -14.06 19.47
CA ARG A 78 17.20 -14.13 18.00
C ARG A 78 15.88 -14.48 17.31
N LEU A 79 15.11 -15.42 17.88
CA LEU A 79 13.83 -15.81 17.32
C LEU A 79 12.79 -14.67 17.41
N LYS A 80 12.74 -13.95 18.54
CA LYS A 80 11.88 -12.77 18.70
C LYS A 80 12.26 -11.65 17.73
N LEU A 81 13.56 -11.41 17.54
CA LEU A 81 14.04 -10.41 16.58
C LEU A 81 13.63 -10.78 15.16
N ALA A 82 13.83 -12.04 14.75
CA ALA A 82 13.43 -12.50 13.42
C ALA A 82 11.92 -12.44 13.19
N GLN A 83 11.09 -12.65 14.23
CA GLN A 83 9.65 -12.43 14.11
C GLN A 83 9.31 -10.95 13.94
N GLN A 84 10.01 -10.06 14.65
CA GLN A 84 9.79 -8.62 14.54
C GLN A 84 10.17 -8.09 13.15
N GLU A 85 11.27 -8.57 12.58
CA GLU A 85 11.69 -8.23 11.21
C GLU A 85 10.62 -8.60 10.18
N ASP A 86 10.00 -9.77 10.32
CA ASP A 86 8.90 -10.20 9.45
C ASP A 86 7.65 -9.33 9.61
N LEU A 87 7.31 -8.91 10.84
CA LEU A 87 6.20 -7.98 11.10
C LEU A 87 6.47 -6.59 10.50
N ASP A 88 7.72 -6.13 10.58
CA ASP A 88 8.15 -4.85 10.01
C ASP A 88 8.08 -4.90 8.47
N GLU A 89 8.45 -6.04 7.87
CA GLU A 89 8.32 -6.28 6.43
C GLU A 89 6.86 -6.24 5.97
N ILE A 90 5.95 -6.93 6.68
CA ILE A 90 4.50 -6.86 6.41
C ILE A 90 4.01 -5.41 6.49
N ALA A 91 4.43 -4.66 7.52
CA ALA A 91 4.04 -3.26 7.68
C ALA A 91 4.56 -2.37 6.54
N PHE A 92 5.77 -2.65 6.04
CA PHE A 92 6.35 -1.96 4.89
C PHE A 92 5.59 -2.27 3.59
N LEU A 93 5.36 -3.55 3.28
CA LEU A 93 4.64 -3.98 2.09
C LEU A 93 3.19 -3.47 2.09
N THR A 94 2.53 -3.46 3.25
CA THR A 94 1.19 -2.90 3.41
C THR A 94 1.15 -1.39 3.13
N LYS A 95 2.18 -0.63 3.53
CA LYS A 95 2.29 0.81 3.20
C LYS A 95 2.54 1.03 1.71
N GLY A 96 3.38 0.21 1.09
CA GLY A 96 3.62 0.22 -0.36
C GLY A 96 2.34 -0.05 -1.15
N ALA A 97 1.61 -1.10 -0.79
CA ALA A 97 0.32 -1.44 -1.39
C ALA A 97 -0.71 -0.29 -1.28
N LYS A 98 -0.75 0.42 -0.14
CA LYS A 98 -1.64 1.58 0.04
C LYS A 98 -1.27 2.78 -0.83
N GLN A 99 0.02 3.01 -1.12
CA GLN A 99 0.43 4.10 -2.03
C GLN A 99 0.03 3.84 -3.47
N VAL A 100 0.09 2.58 -3.92
CA VAL A 100 -0.38 2.17 -5.25
C VAL A 100 -1.90 2.41 -5.40
N CYS A 101 -2.68 2.14 -4.35
CA CYS A 101 -4.13 2.37 -4.33
C CYS A 101 -4.56 3.85 -4.20
N ALA A 102 -3.66 4.76 -3.79
CA ALA A 102 -4.02 6.11 -3.34
C ALA A 102 -4.01 7.19 -4.43
N VAL A 103 -3.78 6.87 -5.71
CA VAL A 103 -3.87 7.88 -6.79
C VAL A 103 -5.34 8.29 -6.96
N PRO A 104 -5.76 9.49 -6.48
CA PRO A 104 -7.16 9.87 -6.55
C PRO A 104 -7.42 10.46 -7.93
N LEU A 105 -8.38 9.90 -8.66
CA LEU A 105 -9.05 10.56 -9.78
C LEU A 105 -9.90 11.72 -9.23
N THR A 106 -9.30 12.86 -8.90
CA THR A 106 -10.05 14.10 -8.66
C THR A 106 -10.25 14.85 -9.98
N SER A 107 -11.16 14.33 -10.81
CA SER A 107 -11.85 15.13 -11.80
C SER A 107 -13.14 15.70 -11.20
N GLN A 108 -13.03 16.59 -10.21
CA GLN A 108 -14.18 17.41 -9.81
C GLN A 108 -13.77 18.87 -9.72
N GLY A 109 -14.30 19.63 -10.67
CA GLY A 109 -14.27 21.07 -10.69
C GLY A 109 -14.97 21.68 -9.47
N LEU A 110 -14.64 22.94 -9.24
CA LEU A 110 -15.23 23.81 -8.25
C LEU A 110 -16.76 23.69 -8.23
N SER A 111 -17.31 23.28 -7.08
CA SER A 111 -18.45 23.99 -6.50
C SER A 111 -18.53 23.72 -5.00
N ARG A 112 -18.64 24.81 -4.25
CA ARG A 112 -18.91 24.82 -2.80
C ARG A 112 -20.29 24.21 -2.56
N THR A 113 -20.44 23.37 -1.53
CA THR A 113 -21.27 23.64 -0.34
C THR A 113 -21.24 22.47 0.64
N SER A 114 -21.14 22.85 1.91
CA SER A 114 -21.48 22.17 3.17
C SER A 114 -22.16 20.79 3.15
N GLY A 115 -21.67 19.89 4.01
CA GLY A 115 -22.47 18.80 4.58
C GLY A 115 -21.65 17.62 5.09
N CYS A 116 -21.49 17.51 6.41
CA CYS A 116 -20.91 16.36 7.10
C CYS A 116 -21.63 15.05 6.74
N LEU A 117 -20.92 13.90 6.70
CA LEU A 117 -21.27 12.74 7.54
C LEU A 117 -20.25 11.58 7.45
N ASN A 118 -19.75 11.27 8.64
CA ASN A 118 -19.14 10.05 9.17
C ASN A 118 -19.51 8.72 8.48
N LYS A 119 -18.51 7.82 8.36
CA LYS A 119 -18.55 6.34 8.51
C LYS A 119 -17.11 5.81 8.23
N GLN A 120 -16.31 5.49 9.25
CA GLN A 120 -16.22 4.21 9.98
C GLN A 120 -15.97 2.95 9.12
N HIS A 121 -14.89 2.26 9.50
CA HIS A 121 -14.37 0.93 9.10
C HIS A 121 -13.58 0.81 7.79
N CYS A 122 -12.25 0.76 7.95
CA CYS A 122 -11.36 -0.34 7.52
C CYS A 122 -10.21 -0.41 8.54
#